data_AF-A0A9Y2MSK4-F1
#
_entry.id   AF-A0A9Y2MSK4-F1
#
_cell.length_a   1.000
_cell.length_b   1.000
_cell.length_c   1.000
_cell.angle_alpha   90.00
_cell.angle_beta   90.00
_cell.angle_gamma   90.00
#
_symmetry.space_group_name_H-M   'P 1'
#
loop_
_entity.id
_entity.type
_entity.pdbx_description
1 polymer ?
#
loop_
_entity_poly.entity_id
_entity_poly.type
_entity_poly.pdbx_seq_one_letter_code
_entity_poly.pdbx_strand_id
1 'polypeptide(L)'
;MTAHGAFVSFRGHEHHHTLGRRFECMGGCSIDLSYLASNPYIVELEVIRDGTYRRWEISRELLVEGMTEPAGLGMVHVCPTGGMPGRVSVIKRVALATHVELILPRRRLQELLDRSHDIVPAGAESDHYGWDAVFAALGGGC
;
A
#
# COMPACT_ATOMS: atom_id res chain seq x y z
N MET A 1 17.06 4.56 -27.61
CA MET A 1 16.60 3.17 -27.44
C MET A 1 15.84 3.12 -26.12
N THR A 2 14.55 3.42 -26.16
CA THR A 2 13.71 3.66 -24.97
C THR A 2 12.79 2.46 -24.82
N ALA A 3 13.09 1.58 -23.86
CA ALA A 3 12.23 0.46 -23.55
C ALA A 3 10.93 0.98 -22.90
N HIS A 4 9.84 0.92 -23.67
CA HIS A 4 8.49 1.03 -23.15
C HIS A 4 8.23 -0.21 -22.28
N GLY A 5 8.25 -0.04 -20.96
CA GLY A 5 7.81 -1.05 -20.01
C GLY A 5 6.33 -1.35 -20.26
N ALA A 6 6.04 -2.61 -20.58
CA ALA A 6 4.72 -3.11 -20.92
C ALA A 6 3.72 -2.88 -19.79
N PHE A 7 2.56 -2.33 -20.15
CA PHE A 7 1.39 -2.18 -19.31
C PHE A 7 0.66 -3.53 -19.28
N VAL A 8 0.79 -4.30 -18.19
CA VAL A 8 -0.11 -5.43 -17.95
C VAL A 8 -1.34 -4.88 -17.25
N SER A 9 -2.34 -4.49 -18.04
CA SER A 9 -3.68 -4.23 -17.54
C SER A 9 -4.34 -5.58 -17.25
N PHE A 10 -4.25 -6.06 -16.01
CA PHE A 10 -5.16 -7.09 -15.55
C PHE A 10 -6.55 -6.46 -15.41
N ARG A 11 -7.34 -6.55 -16.48
CA ARG A 11 -8.78 -6.29 -16.44
C ARG A 11 -9.50 -7.56 -15.95
N GLY A 12 -9.15 -7.99 -14.73
CA GLY A 12 -10.03 -8.84 -13.94
C GLY A 12 -10.99 -7.93 -13.21
N HIS A 13 -12.29 -8.22 -13.25
CA HIS A 13 -13.25 -7.62 -12.34
C HIS A 13 -13.00 -8.16 -10.93
N GLU A 14 -11.85 -7.87 -10.34
CA GLU A 14 -11.65 -8.01 -8.92
C GLU A 14 -12.25 -6.77 -8.27
N HIS A 15 -13.18 -6.99 -7.35
CA HIS A 15 -13.83 -5.92 -6.62
C HIS A 15 -12.77 -5.24 -5.75
N HIS A 16 -12.06 -4.25 -6.31
CA HIS A 16 -11.25 -3.32 -5.56
C HIS A 16 -12.18 -2.70 -4.51
N HIS A 17 -11.99 -3.08 -3.26
CA HIS A 17 -12.63 -2.36 -2.19
C HIS A 17 -11.86 -1.05 -2.04
N THR A 18 -12.34 -0.01 -2.73
CA THR A 18 -11.92 1.37 -2.47
C THR A 18 -12.48 1.74 -1.11
N LEU A 19 -11.74 1.38 -0.06
CA LEU A 19 -12.15 1.54 1.32
C LEU A 19 -11.96 2.98 1.83
N GLY A 20 -11.35 3.86 1.05
CA GLY A 20 -11.18 5.29 1.37
C GLY A 20 -11.79 6.22 0.32
N ARG A 21 -12.27 7.40 0.74
CA ARG A 21 -12.48 8.51 -0.21
C ARG A 21 -11.13 9.16 -0.49
N ARG A 22 -10.86 9.49 -1.75
CA ARG A 22 -9.74 10.33 -2.19
C ARG A 22 -9.50 11.48 -1.23
N PHE A 23 -8.24 11.73 -0.87
CA PHE A 23 -7.88 12.84 0.01
C PHE A 23 -6.54 13.46 -0.40
N GLU A 24 -6.32 14.71 0.01
CA GLU A 24 -5.07 15.41 -0.28
C GLU A 24 -4.01 15.13 0.80
N CYS A 25 -2.80 14.86 0.33
CA CYS A 25 -1.59 14.81 1.14
C CYS A 25 -1.06 16.23 1.35
N MET A 26 -0.29 16.45 2.42
CA MET A 26 0.26 17.78 2.77
C MET A 26 1.13 18.39 1.65
N GLY A 27 1.69 17.56 0.76
CA GLY A 27 2.47 18.02 -0.40
C GLY A 27 1.66 18.49 -1.60
N GLY A 28 0.32 18.51 -1.56
CA GLY A 28 -0.52 18.86 -2.71
C GLY A 28 -0.70 17.72 -3.73
N CYS A 29 -0.52 16.48 -3.29
CA CYS A 29 -0.84 15.29 -4.07
C CYS A 29 -2.18 14.71 -3.62
N SER A 30 -2.94 14.13 -4.55
CA SER A 30 -4.14 13.38 -4.25
C SER A 30 -3.79 11.91 -4.00
N ILE A 31 -4.39 11.32 -2.96
CA ILE A 31 -4.15 9.95 -2.52
C ILE A 31 -5.45 9.16 -2.58
N ASP A 32 -5.40 7.98 -3.19
CA ASP A 32 -6.41 6.93 -3.03
C ASP A 32 -5.80 5.73 -2.30
N LEU A 33 -6.60 5.13 -1.42
CA LEU A 33 -6.24 3.93 -0.67
C LEU A 33 -7.20 2.81 -1.03
N SER A 34 -6.66 1.67 -1.46
CA SER A 34 -7.42 0.46 -1.77
C SER A 34 -6.85 -0.75 -1.04
N TYR A 35 -7.75 -1.70 -0.82
CA TYR A 35 -7.43 -3.01 -0.26
C TYR A 35 -8.18 -4.07 -1.05
N LEU A 36 -7.53 -5.21 -1.28
CA LEU A 36 -8.09 -6.31 -2.02
C LEU A 36 -7.91 -7.59 -1.23
N ALA A 37 -9.01 -8.30 -0.96
CA ALA A 37 -8.98 -9.51 -0.14
C ALA A 37 -8.15 -10.65 -0.76
N SER A 38 -8.04 -10.71 -2.10
CA SER A 38 -7.17 -11.68 -2.80
C SER A 38 -5.67 -11.36 -2.66
N ASN A 39 -5.31 -10.17 -2.18
CA ASN A 39 -3.95 -9.81 -1.78
C ASN A 39 -3.94 -9.20 -0.37
N PRO A 40 -4.27 -10.00 0.66
CA PRO A 40 -4.64 -9.51 1.99
C PRO A 40 -3.47 -8.91 2.79
N TYR A 41 -2.24 -9.14 2.35
CA TYR A 41 -1.05 -8.60 2.98
C TYR A 41 -0.72 -7.18 2.53
N ILE A 42 -1.36 -6.68 1.48
CA ILE A 42 -0.98 -5.44 0.82
C ILE A 42 -2.11 -4.40 0.87
N VAL A 43 -1.72 -3.18 1.22
CA VAL A 43 -2.48 -1.96 0.97
C VAL A 43 -1.90 -1.28 -0.27
N GLU A 44 -2.79 -0.93 -1.19
CA GLU A 44 -2.44 -0.11 -2.34
C GLU A 44 -2.65 1.36 -2.01
N LEU A 45 -1.63 2.15 -2.31
CA LEU A 45 -1.63 3.60 -2.19
C LEU A 45 -1.34 4.21 -3.55
N GLU A 46 -2.31 4.93 -4.09
CA GLU A 46 -2.19 5.60 -5.38
C GLU A 46 -1.92 7.09 -5.16
N VAL A 47 -0.80 7.58 -5.68
CA VAL A 47 -0.38 8.99 -5.61
C VAL A 47 -0.61 9.65 -6.96
N ILE A 48 -1.38 10.73 -6.96
CA ILE A 48 -1.70 11.52 -8.13
C ILE A 48 -1.19 12.95 -7.91
N ARG A 49 -0.29 13.41 -8.78
CA ARG A 49 0.25 14.77 -8.75
C ARG A 49 0.47 15.24 -10.19
N ASP A 50 -0.07 16.40 -10.54
CA ASP A 50 0.11 17.03 -11.85
C ASP A 50 -0.16 16.08 -13.04
N GLY A 51 -1.23 15.28 -12.93
CA GLY A 51 -1.60 14.26 -13.92
C GLY A 51 -0.69 13.02 -13.94
N THR A 52 0.38 12.99 -13.15
CA THR A 52 1.24 11.81 -12.97
C THR A 52 0.67 10.90 -11.88
N TYR A 53 0.62 9.62 -12.21
CA TYR A 53 0.13 8.56 -11.33
C TYR A 53 1.28 7.62 -10.90
N ARG A 54 1.27 7.23 -9.62
CA ARG A 54 2.18 6.24 -9.03
C ARG A 54 1.41 5.34 -8.06
N ARG A 55 1.47 4.02 -8.26
CA ARG A 55 0.96 3.03 -7.30
C ARG A 55 2.08 2.53 -6.39
N TRP A 56 1.83 2.52 -5.10
CA TRP A 56 2.69 1.94 -4.07
C TRP A 56 1.94 0.79 -3.41
N GLU A 57 2.61 -0.34 -3.29
CA GLU A 57 2.14 -1.49 -2.52
C GLU A 57 2.90 -1.48 -1.19
N ILE A 58 2.16 -1.45 -0.10
CA ILE A 58 2.71 -1.35 1.25
C ILE A 58 2.13 -2.50 2.06
N SER A 59 2.97 -3.15 2.87
CA SER A 59 2.50 -4.15 3.82
C SER A 59 1.43 -3.54 4.73
N ARG A 60 0.30 -4.25 4.84
CA ARG A 60 -0.78 -3.88 5.76
C ARG A 60 -0.27 -3.82 7.20
N GLU A 61 0.52 -4.81 7.59
CA GLU A 61 1.11 -4.89 8.93
C GLU A 61 2.10 -3.75 9.18
N LEU A 62 2.93 -3.42 8.18
CA LEU A 62 3.85 -2.29 8.29
C LEU A 62 3.12 -0.97 8.55
N LEU A 63 1.93 -0.78 7.97
CA LEU A 63 1.12 0.41 8.26
C LEU A 63 0.57 0.38 9.69
N VAL A 64 0.18 -0.79 10.22
CA VAL A 64 -0.29 -0.94 11.61
C VAL A 64 0.83 -0.57 12.59
N GLU A 65 2.00 -1.19 12.44
CA GLU A 65 3.17 -0.93 13.29
C GLU A 65 3.63 0.53 13.17
N GLY A 66 3.79 0.99 11.92
CA GLY A 66 4.30 2.32 11.57
C GLY A 66 3.40 3.49 12.00
N MET A 67 2.13 3.23 12.30
CA MET A 67 1.25 4.22 12.91
C MET A 67 1.59 4.45 14.38
N THR A 68 2.20 3.51 15.08
CA THR A 68 2.45 3.59 16.53
C THR A 68 3.90 3.95 16.83
N GLU A 69 4.84 3.34 16.11
CA GLU A 69 6.27 3.57 16.27
C GLU A 69 7.00 3.48 14.92
N PRO A 70 8.25 3.95 14.80
CA PRO A 70 9.00 3.81 13.55
C PRO A 70 9.21 2.34 13.16
N ALA A 71 8.68 1.96 11.99
CA ALA A 71 8.78 0.61 11.44
C ALA A 71 9.25 0.64 9.97
N GLY A 72 9.82 -0.45 9.47
CA GLY A 72 10.32 -0.52 8.11
C GLY A 72 10.41 -1.93 7.54
N LEU A 73 10.08 -2.06 6.26
CA LEU A 73 10.23 -3.30 5.50
C LEU A 73 10.85 -2.99 4.13
N GLY A 74 12.06 -3.49 3.91
CA GLY A 74 12.81 -3.26 2.67
C GLY A 74 13.02 -1.78 2.38
N MET A 75 12.41 -1.28 1.30
CA MET A 75 12.54 0.11 0.86
C MET A 75 11.49 1.05 1.45
N VAL A 76 10.54 0.55 2.24
CA VAL A 76 9.44 1.37 2.80
C VAL A 76 9.62 1.48 4.31
N HIS A 77 9.51 2.69 4.83
CA HIS A 77 9.49 3.00 6.25
C HIS A 77 8.23 3.79 6.57
N VAL A 78 7.62 3.50 7.71
CA VAL A 78 6.41 4.17 8.18
C VAL A 78 6.62 4.58 9.62
N CYS A 79 6.32 5.83 9.97
CA CYS A 79 6.47 6.31 11.33
C CYS A 79 5.46 7.43 11.66
N PRO A 80 5.14 7.64 12.94
CA PRO A 80 4.46 8.86 13.37
C PRO A 80 5.31 10.09 13.00
N THR A 81 4.68 11.12 12.43
CA THR A 81 5.44 12.31 12.03
C THR A 81 5.72 13.20 13.25
N GLY A 82 7.00 13.32 13.62
CA GLY A 82 7.44 14.14 14.75
C GLY A 82 6.97 15.59 14.65
N GLY A 83 6.46 16.13 15.77
CA GLY A 83 5.95 17.51 15.82
C GLY A 83 4.62 17.76 15.09
N MET A 84 4.02 16.73 14.47
CA MET A 84 2.74 16.85 13.77
C MET A 84 1.75 15.75 14.23
N PRO A 85 1.03 15.98 15.36
CA PRO A 85 0.06 15.03 15.87
C PRO A 85 -0.98 14.63 14.82
N GLY A 86 -1.33 13.34 14.77
CA GLY A 86 -2.31 12.82 13.81
C GLY A 86 -1.78 12.71 12.37
N ARG A 87 -0.46 12.83 12.15
CA ARG A 87 0.20 12.58 10.87
C ARG A 87 1.11 11.34 10.95
N VAL A 88 1.21 10.67 9.81
CA VAL A 88 2.07 9.51 9.61
C VAL A 88 2.87 9.75 8.34
N SER A 89 4.18 9.53 8.43
CA SER A 89 5.09 9.61 7.31
C SER A 89 5.25 8.24 6.68
N VAL A 90 4.96 8.12 5.39
CA VAL A 90 5.24 6.94 4.57
C VAL A 90 6.41 7.29 3.66
N ILE A 91 7.56 6.69 3.93
CA ILE A 91 8.83 7.01 3.30
C ILE A 91 9.25 5.84 2.41
N LYS A 92 9.38 6.08 1.11
CA LYS A 92 9.91 5.10 0.15
C LYS A 92 11.29 5.52 -0.32
N ARG A 93 12.28 4.66 -0.09
CA ARG A 93 13.63 4.82 -0.63
C ARG A 93 13.59 4.51 -2.14
N VAL A 94 14.13 5.44 -2.94
CA VAL A 94 14.21 5.34 -4.40
C VAL A 94 15.65 5.05 -4.84
N ALA A 95 16.63 5.58 -4.11
CA ALA A 95 18.05 5.33 -4.29
C ALA A 95 18.79 5.48 -2.95
N LEU A 96 20.10 5.23 -2.93
CA LEU A 96 20.92 5.21 -1.71
C LEU A 96 20.75 6.45 -0.81
N ALA A 97 20.63 7.64 -1.42
CA ALA A 97 20.45 8.91 -0.71
C ALA A 97 19.16 9.64 -1.13
N THR A 98 18.25 8.97 -1.83
CA THR A 98 17.01 9.58 -2.34
C THR A 98 15.81 8.82 -1.81
N HIS A 99 14.89 9.54 -1.19
CA HIS A 99 13.60 9.00 -0.75
C HIS A 99 12.47 9.96 -1.14
N VAL A 100 11.26 9.41 -1.18
CA VAL A 100 10.02 10.16 -1.29
C VAL A 100 9.28 9.97 0.03
N GLU A 101 8.87 11.06 0.64
CA GLU A 101 8.04 11.05 1.85
C GLU A 101 6.64 11.55 1.51
N LEU A 102 5.64 10.78 1.95
CA LEU A 102 4.24 11.16 1.93
C LEU A 102 3.76 11.33 3.36
N ILE A 103 3.33 12.54 3.71
CA ILE A 103 2.73 12.83 5.01
C ILE A 103 1.22 12.71 4.88
N LEU A 104 0.65 11.70 5.54
CA LEU A 104 -0.75 11.31 5.44
C LEU A 104 -1.50 11.57 6.76
N PRO A 105 -2.81 11.85 6.72
CA PRO A 105 -3.62 11.88 7.93
C PRO A 105 -3.70 10.47 8.53
N ARG A 106 -3.27 10.30 9.78
CA ARG A 106 -3.37 9.03 10.53
C ARG A 106 -4.77 8.44 10.45
N ARG A 107 -5.79 9.30 10.62
CA ARG A 107 -7.21 8.91 10.59
C ARG A 107 -7.61 8.19 9.30
N ARG A 108 -7.03 8.57 8.15
CA ARG A 108 -7.33 7.91 6.86
C ARG A 108 -6.72 6.51 6.77
N LEU A 109 -5.51 6.34 7.28
CA LEU A 109 -4.87 5.03 7.36
C LEU A 109 -5.61 4.13 8.35
N GLN A 110 -6.01 4.68 9.51
CA GLN A 110 -6.80 3.94 10.50
C GLN A 110 -8.14 3.47 9.91
N GLU A 111 -8.91 4.36 9.28
CA GLU A 111 -10.19 4.01 8.64
C GLU A 111 -10.05 2.89 7.60
N LEU A 112 -8.95 2.89 6.84
CA LEU A 112 -8.64 1.85 5.86
C LEU A 112 -8.30 0.52 6.56
N LEU A 113 -7.43 0.57 7.57
CA LEU A 113 -6.95 -0.61 8.27
C LEU A 113 -8.05 -1.29 9.08
N ASP A 114 -8.92 -0.53 9.73
CA ASP A 114 -10.08 -1.07 10.44
C ASP A 114 -10.96 -1.86 9.47
N ARG A 115 -11.30 -1.26 8.31
CA ARG A 115 -12.11 -1.94 7.30
C ARG A 115 -11.41 -3.12 6.64
N SER A 116 -10.09 -3.08 6.48
CA SER A 116 -9.37 -4.22 5.92
C SER A 116 -9.34 -5.40 6.89
N HIS A 117 -9.25 -5.14 8.20
CA HIS A 117 -9.39 -6.16 9.25
C HIS A 117 -10.83 -6.69 9.36
N ASP A 118 -11.85 -5.87 9.08
CA ASP A 118 -13.24 -6.34 8.99
C ASP A 118 -13.45 -7.32 7.81
N ILE A 119 -12.71 -7.13 6.70
CA ILE A 119 -12.80 -8.00 5.51
C ILE A 119 -11.95 -9.26 5.69
N VAL A 120 -10.69 -9.09 6.11
CA VAL A 120 -9.76 -10.19 6.41
C VAL A 120 -9.13 -9.92 7.78
N PRO A 121 -9.57 -10.60 8.84
CA PRO A 121 -8.98 -10.48 10.17
C PRO A 121 -7.48 -10.73 10.14
N ALA A 122 -6.75 -10.07 11.04
CA ALA A 122 -5.32 -10.35 11.22
C ALA A 122 -5.12 -11.83 11.60
N GLY A 123 -4.18 -12.50 10.92
CA GLY A 123 -3.91 -13.93 11.04
C GLY A 123 -4.74 -14.83 10.10
N ALA A 124 -5.80 -14.32 9.47
CA ALA A 124 -6.65 -15.06 8.53
C ALA A 124 -6.25 -14.82 7.05
N GLU A 125 -5.15 -14.12 6.80
CA GLU A 125 -4.72 -13.74 5.46
C GLU A 125 -4.42 -14.96 4.58
N SER A 126 -3.83 -16.00 5.15
CA SER A 126 -3.46 -17.22 4.41
C SER A 126 -4.67 -17.92 3.80
N ASP A 127 -5.84 -17.81 4.43
CA ASP A 127 -7.08 -18.42 3.94
C ASP A 127 -7.64 -17.69 2.71
N HIS A 128 -7.22 -16.45 2.51
CA HIS A 128 -7.69 -15.57 1.42
C HIS A 128 -6.67 -15.45 0.28
N TYR A 129 -5.43 -15.87 0.52
CA TYR A 129 -4.37 -15.84 -0.48
C TYR A 129 -4.29 -17.17 -1.24
N GLY A 130 -4.24 -17.10 -2.57
CA GLY A 130 -4.22 -18.27 -3.46
C GLY A 130 -2.91 -19.03 -3.45
N TRP A 131 -2.53 -19.63 -2.31
CA TRP A 131 -1.28 -20.36 -2.12
C TRP A 131 -1.09 -21.48 -3.14
N ASP A 132 -2.16 -22.15 -3.56
CA ASP A 132 -2.09 -23.21 -4.59
C ASP A 132 -1.49 -22.71 -5.90
N ALA A 133 -1.89 -21.52 -6.35
CA ALA A 133 -1.36 -20.92 -7.57
C ALA A 133 0.12 -20.54 -7.42
N VAL A 134 0.50 -20.03 -6.25
CA VAL A 134 1.90 -19.70 -5.93
C VAL A 134 2.76 -20.96 -5.92
N PHE A 135 2.31 -22.01 -5.24
CA PHE A 135 3.03 -23.29 -5.19
C PHE A 135 3.14 -23.94 -6.57
N ALA A 136 2.08 -23.88 -7.39
CA ALA A 136 2.13 -24.36 -8.77
C ALA A 136 3.18 -23.61 -9.61
N ALA A 137 3.30 -22.29 -9.44
CA ALA A 137 4.29 -21.48 -10.15
C ALA A 137 5.73 -21.78 -9.71
N LEU A 138 5.96 -22.09 -8.43
CA LEU A 138 7.26 -22.46 -7.89
C LEU A 138 7.66 -23.90 -8.23
N GLY A 139 6.68 -24.80 -8.37
CA GLY A 139 6.87 -26.22 -8.64
C GLY A 139 7.35 -26.54 -10.05
N GLY A 140 7.48 -25.54 -10.93
CA GLY A 140 7.99 -25.72 -12.29
C GLY A 140 7.10 -26.67 -13.10
N GLY A 141 5.99 -26.14 -13.63
CA GLY A 141 5.28 -26.84 -14.71
C GLY A 141 6.27 -27.15 -15.84
N CYS A 142 6.53 -28.44 -16.06
CA CYS A 142 7.07 -28.95 -17.31
C CYS A 142 6.00 -28.88 -18.40
#